data_AF-A0A6C0LVY8-F1
#
_entry.id   AF-A0A6C0LVY8-F1
#
_cell.length_a   1.000
_cell.length_b   1.000
_cell.length_c   1.000
_cell.angle_alpha   90.00
_cell.angle_beta   90.00
_cell.angle_gamma   90.00
#
_symmetry.space_group_name_H-M   'P 1'
#
loop_
_entity.id
_entity.type
_entity.pdbx_description
1 polymer ?
#
loop_
_entity_poly.entity_id
_entity_poly.type
_entity_poly.pdbx_seq_one_letter_code
_entity_poly.pdbx_strand_id
1 'polypeptide(L)'
;MSNLNIKHCSSAAFAGPDSLSQDMVAHNANMPMVVMVHAPWCGYCKKFLPTFQAAADGMRNIVFADVAESGDHQYKEGSGKETVSKLGVRGFPTLLLFNKQGKLIPDARLDRSSLEAFVKSLQTALS
;
A
#
# COMPACT_ATOMS: atom_id res chain seq x y z
N MET A 1 2.61 20.97 -9.28
CA MET A 1 2.59 19.70 -10.02
C MET A 1 3.21 18.67 -9.11
N SER A 2 2.39 17.90 -8.39
CA SER A 2 2.83 17.04 -7.29
C SER A 2 3.56 15.82 -7.88
N ASN A 3 4.88 15.76 -7.73
CA ASN A 3 5.71 14.57 -8.01
C ASN A 3 5.45 13.51 -6.93
N LEU A 4 4.24 12.97 -6.89
CA LEU A 4 3.86 11.95 -5.93
C LEU A 4 4.60 10.65 -6.26
N ASN A 5 5.45 10.18 -5.36
CA ASN A 5 6.10 8.87 -5.42
C ASN A 5 5.12 7.73 -5.09
N ILE A 6 3.88 7.81 -5.59
CA ILE A 6 2.82 6.82 -5.36
C ILE A 6 2.51 6.12 -6.67
N LYS A 7 2.73 4.81 -6.69
CA LYS A 7 2.40 3.93 -7.80
C LYS A 7 1.00 3.36 -7.60
N HIS A 8 0.02 3.86 -8.36
CA HIS A 8 -1.30 3.20 -8.45
C HIS A 8 -1.11 1.81 -9.05
N CYS A 9 -1.42 0.78 -8.29
CA CYS A 9 -1.21 -0.60 -8.67
C CYS A 9 -2.54 -1.33 -8.85
N SER A 10 -2.69 -2.02 -9.98
CA SER A 10 -3.78 -2.98 -10.17
C SER A 10 -3.61 -4.18 -9.24
N SER A 11 -4.70 -4.88 -8.96
CA SER A 11 -4.73 -6.16 -8.22
C SER A 11 -3.76 -7.23 -8.73
N ALA A 12 -3.36 -7.19 -10.01
CA ALA A 12 -2.35 -8.08 -10.61
C ALA A 12 -0.92 -7.87 -10.07
N ALA A 13 -0.71 -6.81 -9.29
CA ALA A 13 0.56 -6.52 -8.62
C ALA A 13 1.02 -7.58 -7.62
N PHE A 14 0.13 -8.47 -7.18
CA PHE A 14 0.38 -9.42 -6.10
C PHE A 14 0.45 -10.84 -6.65
N ALA A 15 1.57 -11.52 -6.41
CA ALA A 15 1.73 -12.95 -6.72
C ALA A 15 0.98 -13.84 -5.73
N GLY A 16 0.58 -13.30 -4.58
CA GLY A 16 -0.15 -14.02 -3.54
C GLY A 16 -0.47 -13.15 -2.32
N PRO A 17 -1.09 -13.73 -1.28
CA PRO A 17 -1.46 -13.04 -0.05
C PRO A 17 -0.26 -12.44 0.70
N ASP A 18 0.92 -13.03 0.51
CA ASP A 18 2.15 -12.66 1.23
C ASP A 18 3.27 -12.20 0.29
N SER A 19 3.01 -12.07 -1.01
CA SER A 19 4.05 -11.76 -2.00
C SER A 19 3.58 -10.81 -3.09
N LEU A 20 4.44 -9.84 -3.40
CA LEU A 20 4.34 -9.02 -4.62
C LEU A 20 4.76 -9.84 -5.85
N SER A 21 4.26 -9.42 -7.01
CA SER A 21 4.69 -9.90 -8.31
C SER A 21 6.17 -9.62 -8.54
N GLN A 22 6.84 -10.55 -9.23
CA GLN A 22 8.26 -10.42 -9.53
C GLN A 22 8.55 -9.17 -10.37
N ASP A 23 7.63 -8.77 -11.25
CA ASP A 23 7.68 -7.51 -11.99
C ASP A 23 7.74 -6.29 -11.06
N MET A 24 6.86 -6.24 -10.06
CA MET A 24 6.86 -5.14 -9.08
C MET A 24 8.14 -5.12 -8.25
N VAL A 25 8.66 -6.28 -7.85
CA VAL A 25 9.92 -6.36 -7.11
C VAL A 25 11.09 -5.91 -7.98
N ALA A 26 11.13 -6.33 -9.25
CA ALA A 26 12.16 -5.94 -10.21
C ALA A 26 12.14 -4.43 -10.52
N HIS A 27 10.95 -3.84 -10.66
CA HIS A 27 10.78 -2.41 -10.96
C HIS A 27 11.12 -1.49 -9.78
N ASN A 28 11.27 -2.06 -8.58
CA ASN A 28 11.50 -1.35 -7.33
C ASN A 28 12.71 -1.91 -6.58
N ALA A 29 13.64 -2.54 -7.32
CA ALA A 29 14.69 -3.40 -6.78
C ALA A 29 15.36 -2.81 -5.53
N ASN A 30 15.31 -3.58 -4.44
CA ASN A 30 15.96 -3.31 -3.16
C ASN A 30 15.36 -2.20 -2.28
N MET A 31 14.13 -1.74 -2.54
CA MET A 31 13.40 -0.82 -1.67
C MET A 31 12.23 -1.51 -0.94
N PRO A 32 11.99 -1.23 0.35
CA PRO A 32 10.76 -1.65 0.99
C PRO A 32 9.58 -0.90 0.37
N MET A 33 8.40 -1.51 0.43
CA MET A 33 7.20 -0.94 -0.19
C MET A 33 6.05 -0.88 0.80
N VAL A 34 5.34 0.23 0.82
CA VAL A 34 4.11 0.42 1.59
C VAL A 34 2.96 0.44 0.62
N VAL A 35 2.07 -0.55 0.73
CA VAL A 35 0.89 -0.64 -0.12
C VAL A 35 -0.36 -0.28 0.69
N MET A 36 -1.06 0.76 0.27
CA MET A 36 -2.33 1.16 0.84
C MET A 36 -3.48 0.54 0.06
N VAL A 37 -4.26 -0.28 0.74
CA VAL A 37 -5.51 -0.79 0.20
C VAL A 37 -6.63 0.16 0.64
N HIS A 38 -7.32 0.75 -0.33
CA HIS A 38 -8.36 1.76 -0.09
C HIS A 38 -9.55 1.56 -1.02
N ALA A 39 -10.69 2.15 -0.66
CA ALA A 39 -11.90 2.11 -1.46
C ALA A 39 -12.29 3.54 -1.88
N PRO A 40 -12.65 3.79 -3.16
CA PRO A 40 -12.92 5.13 -3.70
C PRO A 40 -14.20 5.75 -3.12
N TRP A 41 -15.12 4.93 -2.61
CA TRP A 41 -16.35 5.36 -1.94
C TRP A 41 -16.18 5.56 -0.43
N CYS A 42 -15.06 5.13 0.17
CA CYS A 42 -14.86 5.21 1.61
C CYS A 42 -14.45 6.63 2.03
N GLY A 43 -15.33 7.33 2.75
CA GLY A 43 -15.06 8.66 3.28
C GLY A 43 -13.85 8.72 4.23
N TYR A 44 -13.57 7.64 4.95
CA TYR A 44 -12.39 7.55 5.81
C TYR A 44 -11.09 7.45 5.00
N CYS A 45 -11.08 6.67 3.91
CA CYS A 45 -9.95 6.59 2.99
C CYS A 45 -9.64 7.96 2.37
N LYS A 46 -10.66 8.70 1.93
CA LYS A 46 -10.48 10.06 1.37
C LYS A 46 -9.80 11.02 2.34
N LYS A 47 -10.13 10.93 3.64
CA LYS A 47 -9.49 11.74 4.69
C LYS A 47 -8.05 11.31 4.97
N PHE A 48 -7.73 10.04 4.76
CA PHE A 48 -6.40 9.49 5.02
C PHE A 48 -5.43 9.62 3.83
N LEU A 49 -5.95 9.66 2.60
CA LEU A 49 -5.20 9.88 1.37
C LEU A 49 -4.16 11.01 1.46
N PRO A 50 -4.48 12.23 1.93
CA PRO A 50 -3.49 13.31 2.02
C PRO A 50 -2.35 13.00 3.01
N THR A 51 -2.60 12.27 4.09
CA THR A 51 -1.56 11.84 5.03
C THR A 51 -0.64 10.81 4.38
N PHE A 52 -1.21 9.84 3.67
CA PHE A 52 -0.43 8.87 2.91
C PHE A 52 0.41 9.53 1.81
N GLN A 53 -0.16 10.54 1.14
CA GLN A 53 0.55 11.32 0.13
C GLN A 53 1.71 12.14 0.69
N ALA A 54 1.51 12.79 1.83
CA ALA A 54 2.59 13.53 2.50
C ALA A 54 3.73 12.61 2.95
N ALA A 55 3.40 11.41 3.44
CA ALA A 55 4.38 10.38 3.75
C ALA A 55 5.19 9.96 2.51
N ALA A 56 4.51 9.69 1.40
CA ALA A 56 5.15 9.30 0.16
C ALA A 56 6.08 10.38 -0.42
N ASP A 57 5.69 11.65 -0.34
CA ASP A 57 6.51 12.79 -0.80
C ASP A 57 7.81 12.93 0.02
N GLY A 58 7.72 12.66 1.33
CA GLY A 58 8.86 12.70 2.25
C GLY A 58 9.82 11.51 2.16
N MET A 59 9.53 10.48 1.35
CA MET A 59 10.32 9.24 1.28
C MET A 59 10.61 8.82 -0.15
N ARG A 60 11.88 8.96 -0.55
CA ARG A 60 12.36 8.61 -1.90
C ARG A 60 12.86 7.17 -2.02
N ASN A 61 13.20 6.55 -0.90
CA ASN A 61 13.82 5.22 -0.84
C ASN A 61 12.83 4.11 -0.44
N ILE A 62 11.55 4.43 -0.44
CA ILE A 62 10.43 3.54 -0.15
C ILE A 62 9.41 3.73 -1.25
N VAL A 63 8.84 2.64 -1.72
CA VAL A 63 7.82 2.70 -2.76
C VAL A 63 6.46 2.75 -2.09
N PHE A 64 5.74 3.83 -2.33
CA PHE A 64 4.34 3.93 -1.95
C PHE A 64 3.52 3.43 -3.11
N ALA A 65 2.63 2.48 -2.84
CA ALA A 65 1.66 2.03 -3.82
C ALA A 65 0.29 2.02 -3.18
N ASP A 66 -0.73 2.10 -4.01
CA ASP A 66 -2.10 1.99 -3.56
C ASP A 66 -2.91 1.10 -4.50
N VAL A 67 -3.82 0.38 -3.87
CA VAL A 67 -4.72 -0.57 -4.51
C VAL A 67 -6.13 -0.08 -4.20
N ALA A 68 -6.77 0.45 -5.23
CA ALA A 68 -8.17 0.80 -5.14
C ALA A 68 -9.01 -0.48 -5.31
N GLU A 69 -9.82 -0.82 -4.30
CA GLU A 69 -10.90 -1.78 -4.50
C GLU A 69 -11.97 -1.09 -5.34
N SER A 70 -12.03 -1.44 -6.63
CA SER A 70 -13.02 -0.93 -7.57
C SER A 70 -14.31 -1.75 -7.48
N GLY A 71 -14.80 -1.92 -6.26
CA GLY A 71 -16.14 -2.45 -6.00
C GLY A 71 -17.10 -1.29 -5.79
N ASP A 72 -18.05 -1.12 -6.70
CA ASP A 72 -19.36 -0.63 -6.30
C ASP A 72 -19.88 -1.55 -5.17
N HIS A 73 -20.92 -1.18 -4.42
CA HIS A 73 -21.45 -2.04 -3.34
C HIS A 73 -21.84 -3.47 -3.81
N GLN A 74 -21.80 -3.73 -5.12
CA GLN A 74 -22.05 -5.00 -5.76
C GLN A 74 -20.79 -5.79 -6.15
N TYR A 75 -20.81 -7.03 -5.67
CA TYR A 75 -19.88 -8.13 -5.92
C TYR A 75 -19.71 -8.39 -7.43
N LYS A 76 -18.59 -7.97 -8.04
CA LYS A 76 -18.21 -8.39 -9.41
C LYS A 76 -16.79 -8.92 -9.48
N GLU A 77 -16.61 -9.97 -10.27
CA GLU A 77 -15.32 -10.60 -10.56
C GLU A 77 -14.36 -9.59 -11.24
N GLY A 78 -13.07 -9.59 -10.87
CA GLY A 78 -12.06 -8.64 -11.39
C GLY A 78 -11.93 -7.29 -10.64
N SER A 79 -12.73 -7.04 -9.61
CA SER A 79 -12.82 -5.76 -8.86
C SER A 79 -11.71 -5.51 -7.82
N GLY A 80 -10.66 -6.34 -7.77
CA GLY A 80 -9.62 -6.28 -6.73
C GLY A 80 -10.03 -6.94 -5.40
N LYS A 81 -11.30 -7.30 -5.21
CA LYS A 81 -11.81 -8.05 -4.03
C LYS A 81 -11.01 -9.28 -3.68
N GLU A 82 -10.66 -10.07 -4.69
CA GLU A 82 -9.92 -11.30 -4.49
C GLU A 82 -8.53 -11.01 -3.92
N THR A 83 -7.87 -9.95 -4.39
CA THR A 83 -6.60 -9.48 -3.87
C THR A 83 -6.73 -8.94 -2.45
N VAL A 84 -7.74 -8.12 -2.15
CA VAL A 84 -8.03 -7.62 -0.79
C VAL A 84 -8.21 -8.79 0.19
N SER A 85 -9.04 -9.76 -0.18
CA SER A 85 -9.30 -10.98 0.62
C SER A 85 -8.04 -11.84 0.75
N LYS A 86 -7.28 -12.04 -0.33
CA LYS A 86 -5.99 -12.75 -0.31
C LYS A 86 -5.03 -12.08 0.67
N LEU A 87 -4.86 -10.76 0.58
CA LEU A 87 -4.01 -9.99 1.50
C LEU A 87 -4.55 -9.95 2.96
N GLY A 88 -5.68 -10.59 3.23
CA GLY A 88 -6.29 -10.64 4.56
C GLY A 88 -6.73 -9.26 5.06
N VAL A 89 -7.05 -8.35 4.14
CA VAL A 89 -7.55 -7.02 4.45
C VAL A 89 -9.01 -7.15 4.88
N ARG A 90 -9.29 -6.81 6.14
CA ARG A 90 -10.62 -6.92 6.75
C ARG A 90 -11.39 -5.61 6.81
N GLY A 91 -10.76 -4.50 6.45
CA GLY A 91 -11.36 -3.17 6.47
C GLY A 91 -10.45 -2.14 5.81
N PHE A 92 -11.00 -0.96 5.49
CA PHE A 92 -10.26 0.11 4.84
C PHE A 92 -10.18 1.36 5.71
N PRO A 93 -9.10 2.16 5.58
CA PRO A 93 -7.87 1.85 4.85
C PRO A 93 -7.03 0.79 5.60
N THR A 94 -6.33 -0.06 4.85
CA THR A 94 -5.30 -0.95 5.42
C THR A 94 -3.98 -0.68 4.73
N LEU A 95 -2.93 -0.50 5.51
CA LEU A 95 -1.56 -0.36 5.02
C LEU A 95 -0.81 -1.66 5.22
N LEU A 96 -0.13 -2.12 4.17
CA LEU A 96 0.64 -3.36 4.15
C LEU A 96 2.09 -3.05 3.83
N LEU A 97 3.01 -3.51 4.67
CA LEU A 97 4.44 -3.33 4.43
C LEU A 97 5.05 -4.58 3.80
N PHE A 98 5.71 -4.38 2.67
CA PHE A 98 6.50 -5.39 1.99
C PHE A 98 7.98 -5.09 2.17
N ASN A 99 8.75 -6.14 2.43
CA ASN A 99 10.20 -6.04 2.47
C ASN A 99 10.77 -5.86 1.04
N LYS A 100 12.08 -5.64 0.96
CA LYS A 100 12.83 -5.48 -0.30
C LYS A 100 12.75 -6.69 -1.24
N GLN A 101 12.34 -7.85 -0.72
CA GLN A 101 12.15 -9.10 -1.47
C GLN A 101 10.70 -9.28 -1.94
N GLY A 102 9.83 -8.30 -1.70
CA GLY A 102 8.41 -8.38 -2.02
C GLY A 102 7.60 -9.27 -1.08
N LYS A 103 8.14 -9.65 0.08
CA LYS A 103 7.43 -10.44 1.09
C LYS A 103 6.69 -9.52 2.06
N LEU A 104 5.41 -9.80 2.30
CA LEU A 104 4.61 -9.12 3.30
C LEU A 104 5.23 -9.36 4.69
N ILE A 105 5.37 -8.30 5.48
CA ILE A 105 5.79 -8.42 6.87
C ILE A 105 4.53 -8.70 7.70
N PRO A 106 4.35 -9.92 8.24
CA PRO A 106 3.24 -10.21 9.14
C PRO A 106 3.36 -9.27 10.35
N ASP A 107 2.23 -8.68 10.77
CA ASP A 107 2.11 -7.61 11.79
C ASP A 107 2.45 -6.17 11.39
N ALA A 108 2.97 -5.92 10.18
CA ALA A 108 3.17 -4.55 9.70
C ALA A 108 1.89 -3.95 9.07
N ARG A 109 0.75 -4.12 9.75
CA ARG A 109 -0.49 -3.41 9.41
C ARG A 109 -0.49 -2.07 10.12
N LEU A 110 -0.49 -1.00 9.34
CA LEU A 110 -0.41 0.36 9.91
C LEU A 110 -1.80 1.01 9.88
N ASP A 111 -2.22 1.53 11.03
CA ASP A 111 -3.23 2.57 11.12
C ASP A 111 -2.61 3.96 10.89
N ARG A 112 -3.41 5.03 11.00
CA ARG A 112 -2.94 6.39 10.76
C ARG A 112 -1.77 6.79 11.66
N SER A 113 -1.86 6.52 12.96
CA SER A 113 -0.82 6.88 13.93
C SER A 113 0.43 6.02 13.69
N SER A 114 0.22 4.74 13.39
CA SER A 114 1.31 3.82 13.10
C SER A 114 2.02 4.15 11.78
N LEU A 115 1.32 4.68 10.76
CA LEU A 115 1.95 5.15 9.53
C LEU A 115 2.93 6.29 9.85
N GLU A 116 2.50 7.31 10.58
CA GLU A 116 3.36 8.44 10.93
C GLU A 116 4.56 8.00 11.77
N ALA A 117 4.34 7.10 12.74
CA ALA A 117 5.41 6.50 13.52
C ALA A 117 6.39 5.68 12.67
N PHE A 118 5.88 4.90 11.72
CA PHE A 118 6.67 4.09 10.80
C PHE A 118 7.50 4.95 9.86
N VAL A 119 6.89 5.96 9.24
CA VAL A 119 7.58 6.98 8.41
C VAL A 119 8.72 7.62 9.20
N LYS A 120 8.44 8.07 10.42
CA LYS A 120 9.42 8.72 11.29
C LYS A 120 10.54 7.77 11.71
N SER A 121 10.21 6.52 12.01
CA SER A 121 11.18 5.47 12.35
C SER A 121 12.13 5.21 11.18
N LEU A 122 11.61 5.13 9.95
CA LEU A 122 12.42 4.93 8.76
C LEU A 122 13.29 6.14 8.46
N GLN A 123 12.74 7.36 8.53
CA GLN A 123 13.52 8.59 8.37
C GLN A 123 14.70 8.64 9.36
N THR A 124 14.49 8.19 10.59
CA THR A 124 15.53 8.11 11.62
C THR A 124 16.57 7.01 11.30
N ALA A 125 16.15 5.87 10.76
CA ALA A 125 17.05 4.77 10.40
C ALA A 125 17.87 5.02 9.11
N LEU A 126 17.50 6.04 8.34
CA LEU A 126 18.10 6.41 7.05
C LEU A 126 18.89 7.73 7.11
N SER A 127 18.85 8.43 8.25
CA SER A 127 19.67 9.63 8.55
C SER A 127 21.04 9.21 9.08
#